data_AF-A0A7G5C1C4-F1
#
_entry.id   AF-A0A7G5C1C4-F1
#
_cell.length_a   1.000
_cell.length_b   1.000
_cell.length_c   1.000
_cell.angle_alpha   90.00
_cell.angle_beta   90.00
_cell.angle_gamma   90.00
#
_symmetry.space_group_name_H-M   'P 1'
#
loop_
_entity.id
_entity.type
_entity.pdbx_description
1 polymer ?
#
loop_
_entity_poly.entity_id
_entity_poly.type
_entity_poly.pdbx_seq_one_letter_code
_entity_poly.pdbx_strand_id
1 'polypeptide(L)'
;MQCTQCGQLNQSAKFCVKCGTKLPVAATEVAATSEAVNYDHRAPADPIAASQQPASQQSYQPNTYANQPVAPSQPNPQLQQAKQISKQYFSYFLEVLKSPVKSGQASNAGHMVNGLITIILFSLILPLIAYFQIRESVKRFGGFMGDDLDVPFGAVVIKPFVFLILVVMMVNSIIFLVLKMGNVVINYREVTARFGTFMIPSVTFFFIGLLFTLMGMDSEILAWVIGAGMFSWFVAICFTIYSFKRDHTSGLDAFYGVIITYAGSILLLYLFGDNVLASLLRGLNDI
;
A
#
# COMPACT_ATOMS: atom_id res chain seq x y z
N MET A 1 5.63 -24.03 -19.86
CA MET A 1 4.75 -24.96 -19.12
C MET A 1 3.41 -24.30 -18.81
N GLN A 2 2.34 -25.08 -18.69
CA GLN A 2 0.99 -24.56 -18.41
C GLN A 2 0.66 -24.68 -16.93
N CYS A 3 -0.09 -23.73 -16.37
CA CYS A 3 -0.55 -23.78 -14.99
C CYS A 3 -1.83 -24.61 -14.87
N THR A 4 -1.75 -25.70 -14.10
CA THR A 4 -2.86 -26.64 -13.84
C THR A 4 -4.05 -26.03 -13.10
N GLN A 5 -3.88 -24.86 -12.46
CA GLN A 5 -4.93 -24.19 -11.68
C GLN A 5 -5.68 -23.08 -12.45
N CYS A 6 -5.14 -22.58 -13.57
CA CYS A 6 -5.75 -21.42 -14.27
C CYS A 6 -5.54 -21.38 -15.80
N GLY A 7 -4.97 -22.44 -16.38
CA GLY A 7 -4.73 -22.59 -17.82
C GLY A 7 -3.62 -21.71 -18.41
N GLN A 8 -3.04 -20.79 -17.63
CA GLN A 8 -2.04 -19.84 -18.12
C GLN A 8 -0.77 -20.54 -18.63
N LEU A 9 -0.27 -20.13 -19.81
CA LEU A 9 1.06 -20.50 -20.28
C LEU A 9 2.12 -19.62 -19.60
N ASN A 10 3.16 -20.26 -19.04
CA ASN A 10 4.25 -19.61 -18.34
C ASN A 10 5.59 -20.09 -18.94
N GLN A 11 6.50 -19.16 -19.19
CA GLN A 11 7.88 -19.45 -19.58
C GLN A 11 8.75 -19.44 -18.31
N SER A 12 9.46 -20.56 -18.05
CA SER A 12 10.52 -20.77 -17.02
C SER A 12 10.31 -20.26 -15.57
N ALA A 13 9.12 -19.78 -15.18
CA ALA A 13 8.85 -19.22 -13.86
C ALA A 13 8.53 -20.29 -12.79
N LYS A 14 9.08 -20.14 -11.58
CA LYS A 14 8.80 -21.04 -10.42
C LYS A 14 7.34 -20.96 -9.92
N PHE A 15 6.59 -19.93 -10.31
CA PHE A 15 5.20 -19.69 -9.94
C PHE A 15 4.42 -19.15 -11.15
N CYS A 16 3.11 -19.34 -11.17
CA CYS A 16 2.26 -18.87 -12.25
C CYS A 16 1.97 -17.36 -12.16
N VAL A 17 2.26 -16.63 -13.23
CA VAL A 17 2.10 -15.15 -13.31
C VAL A 17 0.64 -14.66 -13.16
N LYS A 18 -0.35 -15.54 -13.36
CA LYS A 18 -1.79 -15.21 -13.30
C LYS A 18 -2.46 -15.53 -11.96
N CYS A 19 -1.93 -16.47 -11.18
CA CYS A 19 -2.60 -16.98 -9.97
C CYS A 19 -1.67 -17.35 -8.80
N GLY A 20 -0.35 -17.15 -8.92
CA GLY A 20 0.62 -17.40 -7.84
C GLY A 20 0.91 -18.89 -7.53
N THR A 21 0.18 -19.84 -8.12
CA THR A 21 0.41 -21.28 -7.93
C THR A 21 1.85 -21.67 -8.28
N LYS A 22 2.55 -22.38 -7.39
CA LYS A 22 3.88 -22.94 -7.65
C LYS A 22 3.82 -23.92 -8.82
N LEU A 23 4.76 -23.80 -9.76
CA LEU A 23 4.85 -24.66 -10.93
C LEU A 23 5.94 -25.72 -10.75
N PRO A 24 5.75 -26.95 -11.28
CA PRO A 24 6.78 -27.99 -11.20
C PRO A 24 7.96 -27.60 -12.09
N VAL A 25 9.13 -27.42 -11.49
CA VAL A 25 10.38 -27.17 -12.21
C VAL A 25 10.88 -28.51 -12.74
N ALA A 26 10.98 -28.66 -14.06
CA ALA A 26 11.69 -29.79 -14.66
C ALA A 26 13.18 -29.64 -14.37
N ALA A 27 13.79 -30.66 -13.75
CA ALA A 27 15.23 -30.72 -13.57
C ALA A 27 15.91 -31.01 -14.91
N THR A 28 16.84 -30.14 -15.31
CA THR A 28 17.72 -30.36 -16.46
C THR A 28 19.10 -29.82 -16.10
N GLU A 29 19.66 -30.38 -15.03
CA GLU A 29 21.08 -30.23 -14.71
C GLU A 29 21.86 -31.21 -15.60
N VAL A 30 22.72 -30.68 -16.46
CA VAL A 30 23.63 -31.46 -17.31
C VAL A 30 25.01 -31.39 -16.69
N ALA A 31 25.62 -32.54 -16.40
CA ALA A 31 26.89 -32.63 -15.70
C ALA A 31 28.08 -32.81 -16.66
N ALA A 32 29.22 -32.22 -16.26
CA ALA A 32 30.59 -32.60 -16.62
C ALA A 32 31.50 -32.04 -15.50
N THR A 33 32.48 -32.70 -14.84
CA THR A 33 33.48 -33.75 -15.17
C THR A 33 34.50 -33.32 -16.21
N SER A 34 35.83 -33.30 -15.98
CA SER A 34 36.70 -33.51 -14.80
C SER A 34 38.06 -32.78 -15.06
N GLU A 35 39.23 -32.86 -14.40
CA GLU A 35 39.90 -33.57 -13.26
C GLU A 35 41.22 -32.77 -12.95
N ALA A 36 42.14 -33.01 -11.99
CA ALA A 36 42.37 -33.98 -10.91
C ALA A 36 43.31 -33.40 -9.80
N VAL A 37 43.33 -34.04 -8.62
CA VAL A 37 44.49 -34.55 -7.79
C VAL A 37 45.92 -34.01 -8.12
N ASN A 38 46.81 -33.57 -7.21
CA ASN A 38 47.16 -34.01 -5.83
C ASN A 38 47.71 -32.87 -4.90
N TYR A 39 48.08 -33.21 -3.66
CA TYR A 39 48.50 -32.45 -2.45
C TYR A 39 49.78 -31.55 -2.64
N ASP A 40 50.28 -30.70 -1.72
CA ASP A 40 50.14 -30.63 -0.24
C ASP A 40 50.46 -29.23 0.39
N HIS A 41 50.09 -29.07 1.67
CA HIS A 41 50.68 -28.22 2.75
C HIS A 41 50.98 -26.70 2.62
N ARG A 42 50.41 -25.97 3.62
CA ARG A 42 51.05 -24.94 4.49
C ARG A 42 51.12 -23.46 4.05
N ALA A 43 50.46 -22.60 4.85
CA ALA A 43 50.72 -21.15 4.97
C ALA A 43 51.82 -20.87 6.04
N PRO A 44 52.53 -19.72 6.08
CA PRO A 44 51.90 -18.41 6.42
C PRO A 44 52.53 -17.11 5.84
N ALA A 45 51.81 -16.00 6.06
CA ALA A 45 52.28 -14.62 6.31
C ALA A 45 52.95 -13.73 5.22
N ASP A 46 52.49 -12.46 5.23
CA ASP A 46 53.05 -11.21 4.68
C ASP A 46 54.47 -10.85 5.23
N PRO A 47 55.23 -9.84 4.71
CA PRO A 47 54.74 -8.61 4.04
C PRO A 47 55.55 -7.94 2.89
N ILE A 48 54.88 -6.96 2.25
CA ILE A 48 55.34 -5.67 1.69
C ILE A 48 56.78 -5.58 1.11
N ALA A 49 56.87 -5.28 -0.20
CA ALA A 49 57.97 -4.53 -0.80
C ALA A 49 57.46 -3.67 -1.99
N ALA A 50 58.13 -2.55 -2.30
CA ALA A 50 57.67 -1.57 -3.30
C ALA A 50 58.71 -1.30 -4.41
N SER A 51 58.22 -1.15 -5.64
CA SER A 51 58.94 -0.56 -6.79
C SER A 51 57.89 0.12 -7.69
N GLN A 52 57.83 1.45 -7.75
CA GLN A 52 58.68 2.35 -8.55
C GLN A 52 58.53 2.15 -10.07
N GLN A 53 57.85 3.11 -10.70
CA GLN A 53 57.64 3.20 -12.15
C GLN A 53 58.85 3.80 -12.85
N PRO A 54 59.11 3.39 -14.10
CA PRO A 54 59.51 4.33 -15.16
C PRO A 54 58.30 4.72 -16.02
N ALA A 55 58.25 5.96 -16.49
CA ALA A 55 57.17 6.44 -17.35
C ALA A 55 57.38 6.03 -18.82
N SER A 56 56.36 5.45 -19.44
CA SER A 56 56.27 5.28 -20.89
C SER A 56 55.22 6.23 -21.47
N GLN A 57 55.56 6.91 -22.56
CA GLN A 57 54.70 7.91 -23.18
C GLN A 57 53.57 7.23 -23.96
N GLN A 58 52.32 7.37 -23.49
CA GLN A 58 51.15 6.94 -24.28
C GLN A 58 50.80 8.01 -25.32
N SER A 59 50.93 7.63 -26.59
CA SER A 59 50.43 8.41 -27.73
C SER A 59 48.91 8.53 -27.69
N TYR A 60 48.38 9.74 -27.91
CA TYR A 60 46.94 9.95 -28.11
C TYR A 60 46.46 9.23 -29.37
N GLN A 61 45.78 8.08 -29.20
CA GLN A 61 44.90 7.55 -30.24
C GLN A 61 43.51 8.18 -30.08
N PRO A 62 42.94 8.80 -31.12
CA PRO A 62 41.57 9.29 -31.05
C PRO A 62 40.61 8.09 -31.06
N ASN A 63 39.91 7.86 -29.94
CA ASN A 63 38.85 6.87 -29.88
C ASN A 63 37.70 7.29 -30.79
N THR A 64 37.64 6.71 -31.99
CA THR A 64 36.43 6.71 -32.82
C THR A 64 35.35 5.91 -32.09
N TYR A 65 34.42 6.62 -31.46
CA TYR A 65 33.23 6.05 -30.84
C TYR A 65 32.37 5.36 -31.92
N ALA A 66 32.58 4.06 -32.10
CA ALA A 66 31.70 3.24 -32.92
C ALA A 66 30.30 3.29 -32.29
N ASN A 67 29.30 3.73 -33.07
CA ASN A 67 27.91 3.74 -32.67
C ASN A 67 27.43 2.29 -32.44
N GLN A 68 27.55 1.80 -31.20
CA GLN A 68 26.80 0.64 -30.76
C GLN A 68 25.32 1.05 -30.72
N PRO A 69 24.42 0.42 -31.51
CA PRO A 69 23.01 0.76 -31.45
C PRO A 69 22.49 0.42 -30.06
N VAL A 70 21.97 1.43 -29.36
CA VAL A 70 21.40 1.26 -28.01
C VAL A 70 20.27 0.25 -28.10
N ALA A 71 20.49 -0.94 -27.51
CA ALA A 71 19.49 -1.99 -27.50
C ALA A 71 18.21 -1.45 -26.84
N PRO A 72 17.02 -1.57 -27.49
CA PRO A 72 15.81 -0.97 -26.97
C PRO A 72 15.49 -1.55 -25.59
N SER A 73 15.41 -0.67 -24.59
CA SER A 73 15.24 -1.05 -23.20
C SER A 73 13.91 -1.79 -23.02
N GLN A 74 13.98 -3.11 -22.83
CA GLN A 74 12.77 -3.90 -22.62
C GLN A 74 12.05 -3.39 -21.35
N PRO A 75 10.76 -3.01 -21.44
CA PRO A 75 10.11 -2.37 -20.30
C PRO A 75 10.03 -3.33 -19.11
N ASN A 76 10.47 -2.88 -17.94
CA ASN A 76 10.46 -3.70 -16.72
C ASN A 76 9.04 -4.30 -16.50
N PRO A 77 8.89 -5.64 -16.43
CA PRO A 77 7.58 -6.27 -16.29
C PRO A 77 6.84 -5.85 -15.00
N GLN A 78 7.56 -5.50 -13.93
CA GLN A 78 6.96 -4.97 -12.71
C GLN A 78 6.31 -3.60 -12.95
N LEU A 79 6.94 -2.74 -13.78
CA LEU A 79 6.41 -1.42 -14.14
C LEU A 79 5.18 -1.55 -15.06
N GLN A 80 5.19 -2.51 -16.00
CA GLN A 80 4.01 -2.83 -16.81
C GLN A 80 2.84 -3.32 -15.93
N GLN A 81 3.11 -4.24 -15.00
CA GLN A 81 2.11 -4.77 -14.08
C GLN A 81 1.54 -3.67 -13.17
N ALA A 82 2.38 -2.82 -12.58
CA ALA A 82 1.95 -1.68 -11.77
C ALA A 82 1.05 -0.72 -12.59
N LYS A 83 1.47 -0.34 -13.80
CA LYS A 83 0.69 0.51 -14.70
C LYS A 83 -0.67 -0.10 -15.08
N GLN A 84 -0.74 -1.42 -15.26
CA GLN A 84 -2.00 -2.13 -15.49
C GLN A 84 -2.92 -2.09 -14.26
N ILE A 85 -2.39 -2.40 -13.07
CA ILE A 85 -3.16 -2.38 -11.81
C ILE A 85 -3.69 -0.97 -11.52
N SER A 86 -2.86 0.07 -11.65
CA SER A 86 -3.30 1.46 -11.47
C SER A 86 -4.41 1.86 -12.44
N LYS A 87 -4.34 1.43 -13.72
CA LYS A 87 -5.41 1.70 -14.70
C LYS A 87 -6.70 0.95 -14.35
N GLN A 88 -6.61 -0.31 -13.96
CA GLN A 88 -7.76 -1.12 -13.54
C GLN A 88 -8.43 -0.55 -12.28
N TYR A 89 -7.64 -0.17 -11.28
CA TYR A 89 -8.15 0.49 -10.07
C TYR A 89 -8.78 1.85 -10.36
N PHE A 90 -8.19 2.68 -11.24
CA PHE A 90 -8.77 3.97 -11.61
C PHE A 90 -10.13 3.83 -12.32
N SER A 91 -10.26 2.89 -13.26
CA SER A 91 -11.55 2.58 -13.89
C SER A 91 -12.59 2.10 -12.88
N TYR A 92 -12.19 1.23 -11.94
CA TYR A 92 -13.03 0.74 -10.86
C TYR A 92 -13.47 1.86 -9.90
N PHE A 93 -12.56 2.76 -9.52
CA PHE A 93 -12.84 3.92 -8.67
C PHE A 93 -13.92 4.84 -9.29
N LEU A 94 -13.78 5.14 -10.59
CA LEU A 94 -14.79 5.92 -11.34
C LEU A 94 -16.11 5.17 -11.57
N GLU A 95 -16.12 3.84 -11.57
CA GLU A 95 -17.36 3.05 -11.61
C GLU A 95 -18.10 3.12 -10.27
N VAL A 96 -17.38 2.87 -9.17
CA VAL A 96 -17.93 2.87 -7.81
C VAL A 96 -18.49 4.25 -7.45
N LEU A 97 -17.84 5.35 -7.85
CA LEU A 97 -18.38 6.69 -7.63
C LEU A 97 -19.70 6.97 -8.38
N LYS A 98 -19.97 6.28 -9.49
CA LYS A 98 -21.23 6.43 -10.25
C LYS A 98 -22.37 5.57 -9.68
N SER A 99 -22.06 4.44 -9.03
CA SER A 99 -23.07 3.55 -8.47
C SER A 99 -22.58 2.79 -7.22
N PRO A 100 -22.31 3.48 -6.10
CA PRO A 100 -21.56 2.89 -4.97
C PRO A 100 -22.29 1.71 -4.32
N VAL A 101 -23.61 1.78 -4.17
CA VAL A 101 -24.42 0.68 -3.63
C VAL A 101 -24.38 -0.55 -4.55
N LYS A 102 -24.55 -0.35 -5.86
CA LYS A 102 -24.54 -1.42 -6.86
C LYS A 102 -23.17 -2.10 -6.93
N SER A 103 -22.10 -1.34 -7.07
CA SER A 103 -20.74 -1.88 -7.20
C SER A 103 -20.27 -2.50 -5.87
N GLY A 104 -20.65 -1.94 -4.71
CA GLY A 104 -20.36 -2.52 -3.39
C GLY A 104 -21.11 -3.83 -3.09
N GLN A 105 -22.35 -3.99 -3.57
CA GLN A 105 -23.11 -5.25 -3.47
C GLN A 105 -22.62 -6.32 -4.46
N ALA A 106 -22.13 -5.93 -5.64
CA ALA A 106 -21.54 -6.84 -6.64
C ALA A 106 -20.08 -7.24 -6.32
N SER A 107 -19.41 -6.48 -5.45
CA SER A 107 -18.03 -6.71 -5.05
C SER A 107 -17.89 -8.01 -4.26
N ASN A 108 -16.98 -8.86 -4.72
CA ASN A 108 -16.76 -10.23 -4.25
C ASN A 108 -15.27 -10.45 -3.96
N ALA A 109 -14.88 -11.64 -3.49
CA ALA A 109 -13.50 -11.96 -3.13
C ALA A 109 -12.43 -11.68 -4.22
N GLY A 110 -12.81 -11.63 -5.51
CA GLY A 110 -11.92 -11.24 -6.61
C GLY A 110 -11.49 -9.76 -6.59
N HIS A 111 -12.29 -8.89 -5.97
CA HIS A 111 -12.03 -7.44 -5.88
C HIS A 111 -11.26 -7.03 -4.61
N MET A 112 -10.77 -8.01 -3.83
CA MET A 112 -10.01 -7.77 -2.58
C MET A 112 -8.82 -6.82 -2.78
N VAL A 113 -8.11 -6.94 -3.90
CA VAL A 113 -6.95 -6.08 -4.21
C VAL A 113 -7.38 -4.61 -4.33
N ASN A 114 -8.51 -4.33 -4.99
CA ASN A 114 -9.04 -2.98 -5.10
C ASN A 114 -9.45 -2.45 -3.71
N GLY A 115 -10.11 -3.28 -2.90
CA GLY A 115 -10.48 -2.89 -1.53
C GLY A 115 -9.27 -2.56 -0.65
N LEU A 116 -8.19 -3.34 -0.77
CA LEU A 116 -6.92 -3.08 -0.08
C LEU A 116 -6.24 -1.79 -0.57
N ILE A 117 -6.29 -1.49 -1.88
CA ILE A 117 -5.79 -0.20 -2.42
C ILE A 117 -6.58 0.97 -1.84
N THR A 118 -7.91 0.89 -1.73
CA THR A 118 -8.72 1.93 -1.08
C THR A 118 -8.32 2.12 0.39
N ILE A 119 -8.11 1.04 1.14
CA ILE A 119 -7.68 1.09 2.55
C ILE A 119 -6.30 1.76 2.69
N ILE A 120 -5.36 1.44 1.79
CA ILE A 120 -4.03 2.08 1.75
C ILE A 120 -4.16 3.59 1.45
N LEU A 121 -4.96 3.97 0.45
CA LEU A 121 -5.16 5.38 0.08
C LEU A 121 -5.84 6.17 1.21
N PHE A 122 -6.88 5.63 1.84
CA PHE A 122 -7.54 6.21 3.00
C PHE A 122 -6.54 6.50 4.13
N SER A 123 -5.71 5.51 4.44
CA SER A 123 -4.73 5.58 5.53
C SER A 123 -3.57 6.53 5.22
N LEU A 124 -3.25 6.75 3.95
CA LEU A 124 -2.11 7.58 3.50
C LEU A 124 -2.47 9.04 3.27
N ILE A 125 -3.68 9.34 2.77
CA ILE A 125 -4.08 10.70 2.41
C ILE A 125 -4.29 11.56 3.67
N LEU A 126 -4.89 11.03 4.74
CA LEU A 126 -5.10 11.79 5.98
C LEU A 126 -3.78 12.30 6.62
N PRO A 127 -2.73 11.47 6.82
CA PRO A 127 -1.43 11.95 7.29
C PRO A 127 -0.74 12.94 6.34
N LEU A 128 -0.94 12.81 5.01
CA LEU A 128 -0.41 13.79 4.05
C LEU A 128 -1.11 15.16 4.18
N ILE A 129 -2.43 15.20 4.37
CA ILE A 129 -3.17 16.43 4.68
C ILE A 129 -2.59 17.06 5.96
N ALA A 130 -2.46 16.27 7.03
CA ALA A 130 -1.92 16.74 8.30
C ALA A 130 -0.50 17.33 8.15
N TYR A 131 0.39 16.64 7.42
CA TYR A 131 1.76 17.11 7.15
C TYR A 131 1.80 18.46 6.42
N PHE A 132 1.03 18.62 5.34
CA PHE A 132 1.00 19.87 4.60
C PHE A 132 0.33 21.00 5.40
N GLN A 133 -0.74 20.71 6.16
CA GLN A 133 -1.37 21.69 7.07
C GLN A 133 -0.42 22.15 8.17
N ILE A 134 0.32 21.23 8.81
CA ILE A 134 1.31 21.57 9.85
C ILE A 134 2.43 22.42 9.23
N ARG A 135 3.03 21.97 8.12
CA ARG A 135 4.10 22.72 7.43
C ARG A 135 3.68 24.12 7.00
N GLU A 136 2.44 24.29 6.54
CA GLU A 136 1.91 25.59 6.15
C GLU A 136 1.59 26.47 7.37
N SER A 137 1.10 25.88 8.47
CA SER A 137 0.91 26.59 9.75
C SER A 137 2.23 27.06 10.35
N VAL A 138 3.25 26.20 10.33
CA VAL A 138 4.62 26.51 10.79
C VAL A 138 5.22 27.67 9.99
N LYS A 139 5.03 27.76 8.66
CA LYS A 139 5.45 28.98 7.93
C LYS A 139 4.67 30.23 8.36
N ARG A 140 3.35 30.13 8.53
CA ARG A 140 2.46 31.28 8.81
C ARG A 140 2.66 31.87 10.20
N PHE A 141 3.04 31.05 11.19
CA PHE A 141 3.28 31.48 12.58
C PHE A 141 4.76 31.46 13.00
N GLY A 142 5.55 30.52 12.48
CA GLY A 142 6.97 30.34 12.80
C GLY A 142 7.89 31.45 12.29
N GLY A 143 7.46 32.26 11.31
CA GLY A 143 8.12 33.52 10.95
C GLY A 143 8.19 34.56 12.09
N PHE A 144 7.60 34.27 13.26
CA PHE A 144 7.75 35.03 14.50
C PHE A 144 8.62 34.34 15.58
N MET A 145 9.04 33.08 15.36
CA MET A 145 9.89 32.29 16.29
C MET A 145 11.23 31.83 15.71
N GLY A 146 11.36 31.73 14.38
CA GLY A 146 12.59 31.33 13.69
C GLY A 146 12.31 30.41 12.50
N ASP A 147 13.12 30.52 11.43
CA ASP A 147 12.92 29.78 10.17
C ASP A 147 13.32 28.29 10.23
N ASP A 148 13.98 27.85 11.30
CA ASP A 148 14.61 26.51 11.42
C ASP A 148 13.67 25.39 11.93
N LEU A 149 12.35 25.62 12.00
CA LEU A 149 11.36 24.65 12.49
C LEU A 149 11.06 23.55 11.44
N ASP A 150 11.89 22.53 11.36
CA ASP A 150 11.65 21.37 10.48
C ASP A 150 10.46 20.50 10.94
N VAL A 151 9.70 19.98 9.98
CA VAL A 151 8.53 19.13 10.22
C VAL A 151 8.87 17.69 9.80
N PRO A 152 9.17 16.78 10.74
CA PRO A 152 9.70 15.46 10.41
C PRO A 152 8.66 14.55 9.73
N PHE A 153 8.73 14.46 8.40
CA PHE A 153 7.81 13.67 7.56
C PHE A 153 7.63 12.22 8.03
N GLY A 154 8.70 11.58 8.53
CA GLY A 154 8.63 10.22 9.08
C GLY A 154 7.73 10.11 10.32
N ALA A 155 7.70 11.14 11.17
CA ALA A 155 6.86 11.18 12.37
C ALA A 155 5.40 11.55 12.05
N VAL A 156 5.19 12.49 11.12
CA VAL A 156 3.84 13.03 10.81
C VAL A 156 3.10 12.20 9.74
N VAL A 157 3.81 11.58 8.79
CA VAL A 157 3.19 10.79 7.70
C VAL A 157 3.34 9.28 7.92
N ILE A 158 4.56 8.78 8.12
CA ILE A 158 4.80 7.33 8.12
C ILE A 158 4.25 6.65 9.38
N LYS A 159 4.48 7.18 10.59
CA LYS A 159 3.89 6.60 11.81
C LYS A 159 2.35 6.58 11.77
N PRO A 160 1.63 7.68 11.42
CA PRO A 160 0.17 7.66 11.39
C PRO A 160 -0.39 6.87 10.20
N PHE A 161 0.31 6.77 9.06
CA PHE A 161 -0.08 5.86 7.97
C PHE A 161 -0.09 4.39 8.41
N VAL A 162 1.01 3.91 9.01
CA VAL A 162 1.13 2.53 9.51
C VAL A 162 0.13 2.26 10.63
N PHE A 163 -0.15 3.27 11.46
CA PHE A 163 -1.20 3.18 12.47
C PHE A 163 -2.61 3.05 11.84
N LEU A 164 -2.98 3.95 10.93
CA LEU A 164 -4.34 4.01 10.38
C LEU A 164 -4.68 2.74 9.59
N ILE A 165 -3.72 2.18 8.84
CA ILE A 165 -3.95 0.93 8.11
C ILE A 165 -4.18 -0.24 9.08
N LEU A 166 -3.52 -0.27 10.24
CA LEU A 166 -3.79 -1.28 11.29
C LEU A 166 -5.20 -1.11 11.87
N VAL A 167 -5.61 0.11 12.25
CA VAL A 167 -6.97 0.34 12.79
C VAL A 167 -8.06 0.02 11.77
N VAL A 168 -7.92 0.46 10.51
CA VAL A 168 -8.90 0.16 9.45
C VAL A 168 -8.96 -1.36 9.17
N MET A 169 -7.83 -2.07 9.21
CA MET A 169 -7.81 -3.53 9.10
C MET A 169 -8.40 -4.24 10.33
N MET A 170 -8.28 -3.68 11.54
CA MET A 170 -8.97 -4.18 12.73
C MET A 170 -10.49 -3.97 12.62
N VAL A 171 -10.96 -2.81 12.17
CA VAL A 171 -12.39 -2.54 11.89
C VAL A 171 -12.94 -3.51 10.84
N ASN A 172 -12.23 -3.71 9.73
CA ASN A 172 -12.55 -4.72 8.72
C ASN A 172 -12.65 -6.15 9.31
N SER A 173 -11.82 -6.45 10.30
CA SER A 173 -11.84 -7.74 11.01
C SER A 173 -13.02 -7.86 11.97
N ILE A 174 -13.44 -6.78 12.63
CA ILE A 174 -14.67 -6.75 13.45
C ILE A 174 -15.89 -6.96 12.55
N ILE A 175 -15.97 -6.30 11.39
CA ILE A 175 -17.03 -6.52 10.39
C ILE A 175 -17.11 -8.00 9.99
N PHE A 176 -15.96 -8.64 9.71
CA PHE A 176 -15.90 -10.07 9.38
C PHE A 176 -16.38 -10.97 10.53
N LEU A 177 -15.99 -10.70 11.77
CA LEU A 177 -16.44 -11.45 12.95
C LEU A 177 -17.95 -11.29 13.17
N VAL A 178 -18.46 -10.06 13.10
CA VAL A 178 -19.90 -9.73 13.22
C VAL A 178 -20.73 -10.45 12.15
N LEU A 179 -20.30 -10.45 10.90
CA LEU A 179 -21.00 -11.16 9.82
C LEU A 179 -20.96 -12.68 10.01
N LYS A 180 -19.86 -13.23 10.56
CA LYS A 180 -19.77 -14.65 10.90
C LYS A 180 -20.66 -15.03 12.09
N MET A 181 -20.82 -14.15 13.08
CA MET A 181 -21.84 -14.27 14.14
C MET A 181 -23.27 -14.14 13.59
N GLY A 182 -23.43 -13.46 12.45
CA GLY A 182 -24.66 -13.41 11.65
C GLY A 182 -24.93 -14.67 10.82
N ASN A 183 -24.20 -15.77 11.04
CA ASN A 183 -24.24 -17.02 10.27
C ASN A 183 -24.02 -16.85 8.75
N VAL A 184 -23.45 -15.73 8.31
CA VAL A 184 -23.21 -15.47 6.88
C VAL A 184 -22.02 -16.31 6.39
N VAL A 185 -22.22 -17.08 5.31
CA VAL A 185 -21.17 -17.92 4.70
C VAL A 185 -20.23 -17.05 3.85
N ILE A 186 -19.24 -16.45 4.52
CA ILE A 186 -18.28 -15.50 3.92
C ILE A 186 -16.82 -15.82 4.24
N ASN A 187 -15.93 -15.25 3.42
CA ASN A 187 -14.49 -15.24 3.64
C ASN A 187 -13.99 -13.79 3.83
N TYR A 188 -12.84 -13.64 4.50
CA TYR A 188 -12.25 -12.33 4.84
C TYR A 188 -11.93 -11.46 3.60
N ARG A 189 -11.59 -12.10 2.47
CA ARG A 189 -11.24 -11.38 1.23
C ARG A 189 -12.43 -10.62 0.66
N GLU A 190 -13.62 -11.22 0.76
CA GLU A 190 -14.86 -10.61 0.30
C GLU A 190 -15.31 -9.44 1.20
N VAL A 191 -15.20 -9.57 2.53
CA VAL A 191 -15.45 -8.43 3.44
C VAL A 191 -14.50 -7.27 3.13
N THR A 192 -13.21 -7.57 2.96
CA THR A 192 -12.18 -6.57 2.58
C THR A 192 -12.50 -5.92 1.22
N ALA A 193 -12.95 -6.72 0.25
CA ALA A 193 -13.36 -6.22 -1.06
C ALA A 193 -14.54 -5.23 -0.93
N ARG A 194 -15.62 -5.61 -0.26
CA ARG A 194 -16.82 -4.77 -0.12
C ARG A 194 -16.57 -3.54 0.74
N PHE A 195 -15.89 -3.67 1.88
CA PHE A 195 -15.54 -2.55 2.75
C PHE A 195 -14.69 -1.51 2.02
N GLY A 196 -13.60 -1.94 1.39
CA GLY A 196 -12.79 -1.08 0.54
C GLY A 196 -13.47 -0.63 -0.77
N THR A 197 -14.65 -1.17 -1.11
CA THR A 197 -15.51 -0.58 -2.16
C THR A 197 -16.28 0.60 -1.59
N PHE A 198 -16.95 0.42 -0.44
CA PHE A 198 -17.75 1.46 0.21
C PHE A 198 -16.92 2.61 0.78
N MET A 199 -15.61 2.43 1.00
CA MET A 199 -14.67 3.51 1.38
C MET A 199 -14.24 4.45 0.23
N ILE A 200 -14.57 4.15 -1.03
CA ILE A 200 -14.15 4.97 -2.20
C ILE A 200 -14.68 6.42 -2.14
N PRO A 201 -15.96 6.69 -1.77
CA PRO A 201 -16.43 8.05 -1.53
C PRO A 201 -15.65 8.77 -0.42
N SER A 202 -15.26 8.08 0.66
CA SER A 202 -14.45 8.65 1.75
C SER A 202 -13.07 9.08 1.27
N VAL A 203 -12.40 8.21 0.51
CA VAL A 203 -11.12 8.50 -0.16
C VAL A 203 -11.24 9.65 -1.15
N THR A 204 -12.40 9.82 -1.79
CA THR A 204 -12.65 10.93 -2.72
C THR A 204 -12.73 12.27 -2.00
N PHE A 205 -13.46 12.36 -0.89
CA PHE A 205 -13.46 13.56 -0.04
C PHE A 205 -12.05 13.88 0.49
N PHE A 206 -11.28 12.89 0.93
CA PHE A 206 -9.90 13.15 1.38
C PHE A 206 -8.96 13.55 0.25
N PHE A 207 -9.13 13.02 -0.97
CA PHE A 207 -8.37 13.48 -2.13
C PHE A 207 -8.68 14.94 -2.47
N ILE A 208 -9.95 15.35 -2.40
CA ILE A 208 -10.36 16.76 -2.53
C ILE A 208 -9.74 17.62 -1.41
N GLY A 209 -9.77 17.15 -0.15
CA GLY A 209 -9.14 17.83 0.98
C GLY A 209 -7.63 18.01 0.81
N LEU A 210 -6.92 17.01 0.29
CA LEU A 210 -5.49 17.11 -0.03
C LEU A 210 -5.23 18.14 -1.13
N LEU A 211 -6.07 18.21 -2.18
CA LEU A 211 -5.97 19.26 -3.19
C LEU A 211 -6.22 20.65 -2.59
N PHE A 212 -7.23 20.81 -1.72
CA PHE A 212 -7.55 22.08 -1.05
C PHE A 212 -6.39 22.54 -0.16
N THR A 213 -5.78 21.63 0.61
CA THR A 213 -4.56 21.88 1.38
C THR A 213 -3.39 22.30 0.50
N LEU A 214 -3.15 21.62 -0.63
CA LEU A 214 -2.09 21.98 -1.58
C LEU A 214 -2.34 23.30 -2.31
N MET A 215 -3.61 23.73 -2.41
CA MET A 215 -4.02 25.05 -2.91
C MET A 215 -4.04 26.13 -1.82
N GLY A 216 -3.75 25.80 -0.56
CA GLY A 216 -3.71 26.74 0.55
C GLY A 216 -5.07 27.30 0.99
N MET A 217 -6.17 26.60 0.67
CA MET A 217 -7.55 27.03 0.95
C MET A 217 -7.88 27.11 2.45
N ASP A 218 -8.98 27.82 2.76
CA ASP A 218 -9.43 28.08 4.12
C ASP A 218 -9.68 26.81 4.95
N SER A 219 -9.20 26.84 6.19
CA SER A 219 -9.23 25.71 7.13
C SER A 219 -10.65 25.25 7.47
N GLU A 220 -11.64 26.15 7.46
CA GLU A 220 -13.04 25.80 7.69
C GLU A 220 -13.61 24.91 6.57
N ILE A 221 -13.38 25.28 5.30
CA ILE A 221 -13.82 24.50 4.13
C ILE A 221 -13.13 23.13 4.15
N LEU A 222 -11.83 23.10 4.46
CA LEU A 222 -11.08 21.85 4.61
C LEU A 222 -11.65 20.98 5.74
N ALA A 223 -11.99 21.55 6.90
CA ALA A 223 -12.58 20.82 8.02
C ALA A 223 -13.93 20.19 7.64
N TRP A 224 -14.79 20.89 6.89
CA TRP A 224 -16.03 20.33 6.37
C TRP A 224 -15.80 19.19 5.37
N VAL A 225 -14.80 19.29 4.49
CA VAL A 225 -14.44 18.23 3.54
C VAL A 225 -13.89 16.98 4.25
N ILE A 226 -13.03 17.16 5.25
CA ILE A 226 -12.55 16.05 6.10
C ILE A 226 -13.71 15.43 6.89
N GLY A 227 -14.60 16.25 7.45
CA GLY A 227 -15.81 15.80 8.15
C GLY A 227 -16.72 14.96 7.26
N ALA A 228 -16.95 15.37 6.01
CA ALA A 228 -17.73 14.61 5.03
C ALA A 228 -17.08 13.27 4.68
N GLY A 229 -15.76 13.22 4.51
CA GLY A 229 -15.02 11.97 4.28
C GLY A 229 -15.05 11.02 5.48
N MET A 230 -14.96 11.55 6.70
CA MET A 230 -15.09 10.78 7.94
C MET A 230 -16.51 10.25 8.14
N PHE A 231 -17.54 11.07 7.91
CA PHE A 231 -18.94 10.63 7.94
C PHE A 231 -19.20 9.52 6.91
N SER A 232 -18.67 9.68 5.70
CA SER A 232 -18.73 8.65 4.65
C SER A 232 -18.07 7.32 5.07
N TRP A 233 -17.04 7.35 5.92
CA TRP A 233 -16.38 6.13 6.41
C TRP A 233 -17.24 5.36 7.41
N PHE A 234 -17.93 6.05 8.33
CA PHE A 234 -18.94 5.40 9.18
C PHE A 234 -20.07 4.81 8.34
N VAL A 235 -20.60 5.57 7.36
CA VAL A 235 -21.62 5.08 6.41
C VAL A 235 -21.14 3.83 5.64
N ALA A 236 -19.86 3.74 5.28
CA ALA A 236 -19.28 2.57 4.62
C ALA A 236 -19.36 1.29 5.49
N ILE A 237 -19.25 1.39 6.82
CA ILE A 237 -19.42 0.26 7.74
C ILE A 237 -20.85 -0.29 7.66
N CYS A 238 -21.86 0.58 7.73
CA CYS A 238 -23.26 0.21 7.58
C CYS A 238 -23.51 -0.52 6.24
N PHE A 239 -23.16 0.12 5.12
CA PHE A 239 -23.40 -0.46 3.79
C PHE A 239 -22.66 -1.77 3.56
N THR A 240 -21.47 -1.95 4.16
CA THR A 240 -20.75 -3.23 4.09
C THR A 240 -21.56 -4.35 4.75
N ILE A 241 -22.03 -4.15 5.99
CA ILE A 241 -22.79 -5.16 6.74
C ILE A 241 -24.13 -5.49 6.07
N TYR A 242 -24.84 -4.47 5.56
CA TYR A 242 -26.10 -4.65 4.84
C TYR A 242 -25.96 -5.12 3.39
N SER A 243 -24.75 -5.14 2.80
CA SER A 243 -24.54 -5.72 1.47
C SER A 243 -24.64 -7.24 1.45
N PHE A 244 -24.38 -7.90 2.59
CA PHE A 244 -24.39 -9.35 2.70
C PHE A 244 -25.80 -9.87 2.95
N LYS A 245 -26.25 -10.78 2.09
CA LYS A 245 -27.49 -11.51 2.29
C LYS A 245 -27.38 -12.40 3.53
N ARG A 246 -28.45 -12.48 4.30
CA ARG A 246 -28.66 -13.45 5.37
C ARG A 246 -29.68 -14.45 4.86
N ASP A 247 -29.23 -15.67 4.52
CA ASP A 247 -30.10 -16.71 3.96
C ASP A 247 -30.88 -17.47 5.05
N HIS A 248 -30.68 -17.11 6.32
CA HIS A 248 -31.32 -17.70 7.50
C HIS A 248 -31.80 -16.61 8.46
N THR A 249 -32.87 -16.90 9.20
CA THR A 249 -33.42 -16.04 10.27
C THR A 249 -32.70 -16.22 11.62
N SER A 250 -31.64 -17.02 11.67
CA SER A 250 -30.89 -17.35 12.88
C SER A 250 -29.47 -16.75 12.86
N GLY A 251 -29.04 -16.19 14.00
CA GLY A 251 -27.75 -15.52 14.16
C GLY A 251 -27.91 -14.04 14.52
N LEU A 252 -26.80 -13.31 14.51
CA LEU A 252 -26.76 -11.88 14.79
C LEU A 252 -27.40 -11.04 13.65
N ASP A 253 -28.43 -10.27 13.98
CA ASP A 253 -29.06 -9.33 13.04
C ASP A 253 -28.09 -8.23 12.54
N ALA A 254 -28.38 -7.68 11.37
CA ALA A 254 -27.58 -6.61 10.75
C ALA A 254 -27.48 -5.35 11.62
N PHE A 255 -28.56 -4.96 12.31
CA PHE A 255 -28.60 -3.76 13.14
C PHE A 255 -27.68 -3.88 14.37
N TYR A 256 -27.80 -4.99 15.12
CA TYR A 256 -26.89 -5.28 16.23
C TYR A 256 -25.44 -5.45 15.76
N GLY A 257 -25.23 -6.00 14.55
CA GLY A 257 -23.92 -6.06 13.92
C GLY A 257 -23.28 -4.69 13.67
N VAL A 258 -24.06 -3.71 13.20
CA VAL A 258 -23.59 -2.32 13.08
C VAL A 258 -23.24 -1.73 14.45
N ILE A 259 -24.10 -1.91 15.47
CA ILE A 259 -23.85 -1.41 16.83
C ILE A 259 -22.56 -2.01 17.42
N ILE A 260 -22.37 -3.33 17.34
CA ILE A 260 -21.16 -4.01 17.82
C ILE A 260 -19.93 -3.55 17.05
N THR A 261 -20.04 -3.31 15.75
CA THR A 261 -18.92 -2.80 14.95
C THR A 261 -18.53 -1.39 15.34
N TYR A 262 -19.50 -0.49 15.58
CA TYR A 262 -19.19 0.86 16.06
C TYR A 262 -18.66 0.86 17.50
N ALA A 263 -19.24 0.08 18.41
CA ALA A 263 -18.72 -0.06 19.78
C ALA A 263 -17.27 -0.58 19.80
N GLY A 264 -16.97 -1.60 18.97
CA GLY A 264 -15.60 -2.09 18.77
C GLY A 264 -14.68 -1.06 18.12
N SER A 265 -15.16 -0.29 17.14
CA SER A 265 -14.39 0.79 16.50
C SER A 265 -14.07 1.92 17.47
N ILE A 266 -15.02 2.31 18.33
CA ILE A 266 -14.82 3.29 19.41
C ILE A 266 -13.84 2.75 20.45
N LEU A 267 -13.93 1.48 20.83
CA LEU A 267 -12.97 0.84 21.74
C LEU A 267 -11.55 0.79 21.16
N LEU A 268 -11.40 0.53 19.85
CA LEU A 268 -10.11 0.63 19.16
C LEU A 268 -9.58 2.07 19.16
N LEU A 269 -10.43 3.04 18.82
CA LEU A 269 -10.06 4.46 18.85
C LEU A 269 -9.77 4.98 20.26
N TYR A 270 -10.30 4.36 21.31
CA TYR A 270 -9.94 4.65 22.69
C TYR A 270 -8.58 4.02 23.06
N LEU A 271 -8.45 2.69 22.94
CA LEU A 271 -7.23 1.95 23.29
C LEU A 271 -5.98 2.43 22.55
N PHE A 272 -6.15 2.87 21.30
CA PHE A 272 -5.05 3.26 20.43
C PHE A 272 -5.03 4.76 20.11
N GLY A 273 -6.07 5.53 20.45
CA GLY A 273 -6.19 6.96 20.13
C GLY A 273 -5.11 7.82 20.78
N ASP A 274 -4.77 7.55 22.04
CA ASP A 274 -3.67 8.22 22.74
C ASP A 274 -2.34 8.06 21.98
N ASN A 275 -2.11 6.92 21.33
CA ASN A 275 -0.92 6.69 20.51
C ASN A 275 -0.96 7.48 19.18
N VAL A 276 -2.14 7.75 18.62
CA VAL A 276 -2.30 8.66 17.46
C VAL A 276 -2.04 10.09 17.88
N LEU A 277 -2.77 10.54 18.90
CA LEU A 277 -2.77 11.93 19.33
C LEU A 277 -1.40 12.30 19.89
N ALA A 278 -0.76 11.44 20.68
CA ALA A 278 0.63 11.63 21.09
C ALA A 278 1.63 11.54 19.93
N SER A 279 1.37 10.77 18.86
CA SER A 279 2.26 10.78 17.68
C SER A 279 2.15 12.08 16.88
N LEU A 280 0.95 12.62 16.73
CA LEU A 280 0.69 13.90 16.07
C LEU A 280 1.18 15.09 16.91
N LEU A 281 0.92 15.08 18.22
CA LEU A 281 1.31 16.16 19.14
C LEU A 281 2.80 16.14 19.49
N ARG A 282 3.47 14.99 19.64
CA ARG A 282 4.93 14.96 19.78
C ARG A 282 5.62 15.47 18.52
N GLY A 283 5.07 15.18 17.33
CA GLY A 283 5.47 15.82 16.07
C GLY A 283 5.24 17.34 15.99
N LEU A 284 4.70 17.98 17.03
CA LEU A 284 4.55 19.43 17.22
C LEU A 284 5.25 19.94 18.50
N ASN A 285 5.86 19.06 19.29
CA ASN A 285 6.45 19.34 20.60
C ASN A 285 7.93 18.88 20.68
N ASP A 286 8.39 18.14 19.67
CA ASP A 286 9.79 17.95 19.29
C ASP A 286 10.23 19.02 18.24
N ILE A 287 9.45 20.12 18.13
CA ILE A 287 9.63 21.32 17.29
C ILE A 287 9.61 22.54 18.23
#